data_AF-A0A1V4AI81-F1
#
_entry.id   AF-A0A1V4AI81-F1
#
_cell.length_a   1.000
_cell.length_b   1.000
_cell.length_c   1.000
_cell.angle_alpha   90.00
_cell.angle_beta   90.00
_cell.angle_gamma   90.00
#
_symmetry.space_group_name_H-M   'P 1'
#
loop_
_entity.id
_entity.type
_entity.pdbx_description
1 polymer ?
#
loop_
_entity_poly.entity_id
_entity_poly.type
_entity_poly.pdbx_seq_one_letter_code
_entity_poly.pdbx_strand_id
1 'polypeptide(L)'
;GFTVSNEAGTKQDITLGGATKKNIKFAGETGKIDVTVAADGSDGAKVTVSANPNLGQNIDISNNSAITTITGTLSGGLNFAGNDGAVNRTLGQTLNLKGGLASVTSGASGKNLGVKKNAAGDGFDLVMSETPEFASVTVKSGANEIKLNGATGTIAGLSNTTLDAGWGENARAGQAATEGQLKAAALAAGQNATYTIGAAPHGSAPGILLDSAHKRLDIIPT
;
A
#
# COMPACT_ATOMS: atom_id res chain seq x y z
N GLY A 1 34.75 18.06 -63.27
CA GLY A 1 34.81 19.47 -62.87
C GLY A 1 34.18 20.30 -63.95
N PHE A 2 33.34 21.27 -63.58
CA PHE A 2 32.91 22.31 -64.51
C PHE A 2 33.89 23.47 -64.36
N THR A 3 34.63 23.78 -65.42
CA THR A 3 35.52 24.93 -65.45
C THR A 3 34.93 25.95 -66.41
N VAL A 4 34.59 27.12 -65.87
CA VAL A 4 34.33 28.32 -66.66
C VAL A 4 35.47 29.27 -66.35
N SER A 5 36.25 29.62 -67.37
CA SER A 5 37.40 30.54 -67.24
C SER A 5 37.30 31.65 -68.28
N ASN A 6 37.60 32.88 -67.87
CA ASN A 6 37.93 33.99 -68.76
C ASN A 6 38.98 34.93 -68.14
N GLU A 7 39.42 35.86 -68.99
CA GLU A 7 40.37 36.93 -68.74
C GLU A 7 39.80 37.99 -67.78
N ALA A 8 40.65 38.50 -66.89
CA ALA A 8 40.24 39.35 -65.77
C ALA A 8 39.55 40.65 -66.24
N GLY A 9 38.35 40.92 -65.71
CA GLY A 9 37.68 42.22 -65.83
C GLY A 9 36.50 42.31 -66.80
N THR A 10 36.11 41.22 -67.49
CA THR A 10 34.89 41.20 -68.32
C THR A 10 33.77 40.40 -67.64
N LYS A 11 32.56 41.00 -67.52
CA LYS A 11 31.35 40.27 -67.10
C LYS A 11 31.02 39.23 -68.19
N GLN A 12 30.94 37.96 -67.82
CA GLN A 12 30.42 36.92 -68.70
C GLN A 12 28.95 36.66 -68.39
N ASP A 13 28.12 36.72 -69.43
CA ASP A 13 26.79 36.13 -69.40
C ASP A 13 26.93 34.63 -69.69
N ILE A 14 26.75 33.78 -68.68
CA ILE A 14 26.72 32.32 -68.85
C ILE A 14 25.29 31.93 -69.23
N THR A 15 25.04 31.76 -70.53
CA THR A 15 23.72 31.32 -71.03
C THR A 15 23.56 29.81 -70.88
N LEU A 16 22.85 29.38 -69.83
CA LEU A 16 22.50 27.97 -69.58
C LEU A 16 21.06 27.68 -70.03
N GLY A 17 20.91 27.04 -71.19
CA GLY A 17 19.62 26.72 -71.82
C GLY A 17 19.49 27.36 -73.21
N GLY A 18 19.38 26.55 -74.27
CA GLY A 18 19.14 27.02 -75.64
C GLY A 18 17.66 27.27 -75.95
N ALA A 19 17.34 27.78 -77.14
CA ALA A 19 15.99 28.19 -77.59
C ALA A 19 14.87 27.12 -77.44
N THR A 20 15.24 25.86 -77.18
CA THR A 20 14.32 24.74 -76.92
C THR A 20 14.59 24.01 -75.59
N LYS A 21 15.49 24.47 -74.72
CA LYS A 21 15.99 23.68 -73.57
C LYS A 21 15.57 24.20 -72.18
N LYS A 22 14.69 23.39 -71.59
CA LYS A 22 14.57 22.96 -70.17
C LYS A 22 15.39 23.76 -69.14
N ASN A 23 14.68 24.56 -68.35
CA ASN A 23 15.12 25.38 -67.22
C ASN A 23 16.07 24.64 -66.24
N ILE A 24 16.99 25.38 -65.60
CA ILE A 24 17.70 24.89 -64.40
C ILE A 24 16.68 24.73 -63.28
N LYS A 25 16.52 23.51 -62.76
CA LYS A 25 15.64 23.24 -61.62
C LYS A 25 16.44 23.28 -60.33
N PHE A 26 16.28 24.34 -59.55
CA PHE A 26 16.65 24.35 -58.14
C PHE A 26 15.52 23.67 -57.37
N ALA A 27 15.74 22.46 -56.86
CA ALA A 27 14.75 21.69 -56.11
C ALA A 27 15.30 21.38 -54.72
N GLY A 28 14.50 21.68 -53.70
CA GLY A 28 14.69 21.09 -52.38
C GLY A 28 14.07 19.70 -52.32
N GLU A 29 14.47 18.91 -51.32
CA GLU A 29 13.81 17.64 -51.04
C GLU A 29 12.43 17.88 -50.41
N THR A 30 11.41 17.22 -50.94
CA THR A 30 10.02 17.31 -50.46
C THR A 30 9.97 17.15 -48.93
N GLY A 31 9.37 18.13 -48.26
CA GLY A 31 9.18 18.11 -46.80
C GLY A 31 10.44 18.47 -45.98
N LYS A 32 11.55 18.86 -46.62
CA LYS A 32 12.72 19.41 -45.92
C LYS A 32 12.88 20.90 -46.18
N ILE A 33 13.35 21.26 -47.37
CA ILE A 33 13.63 22.65 -47.75
C ILE A 33 12.75 23.01 -48.93
N ASP A 34 12.05 24.12 -48.81
CA ASP A 34 11.30 24.69 -49.93
C ASP A 34 12.23 25.60 -50.72
N VAL A 35 12.22 25.40 -52.04
CA VAL A 35 12.97 26.22 -52.98
C VAL A 35 11.98 26.81 -53.97
N THR A 36 11.84 28.13 -53.92
CA THR A 36 10.98 28.88 -54.84
C THR A 36 11.85 29.75 -55.73
N VAL A 37 11.62 29.67 -57.04
CA VAL A 37 12.28 30.53 -58.02
C VAL A 37 11.24 31.46 -58.62
N ALA A 38 11.44 32.76 -58.46
CA ALA A 38 10.59 33.80 -59.04
C ALA A 38 11.42 34.70 -59.98
N ALA A 39 10.78 35.31 -60.97
CA ALA A 39 11.40 36.35 -61.77
C ALA A 39 11.59 37.62 -60.92
N ASP A 40 12.79 38.15 -60.84
CA ASP A 40 13.12 39.37 -60.07
C ASP A 40 13.25 40.57 -61.02
N GLY A 41 12.14 40.90 -61.69
CA GLY A 41 12.08 42.03 -62.60
C GLY A 41 13.12 41.95 -63.73
N SER A 42 13.91 43.01 -63.88
CA SER A 42 14.84 43.23 -65.00
C SER A 42 16.20 42.52 -64.84
N ASP A 43 16.54 42.01 -63.64
CA ASP A 43 17.92 41.66 -63.29
C ASP A 43 18.18 40.16 -63.00
N GLY A 44 17.18 39.28 -63.20
CA GLY A 44 17.38 37.82 -63.18
C GLY A 44 16.38 37.03 -62.32
N ALA A 45 16.69 35.77 -62.03
CA ALA A 45 15.87 34.90 -61.19
C ALA A 45 16.26 35.05 -59.71
N LYS A 46 15.27 35.28 -58.84
CA LYS A 46 15.44 35.24 -57.38
C LYS A 46 15.09 33.85 -56.87
N VAL A 47 16.07 33.24 -56.19
CA VAL A 47 15.90 31.95 -55.52
C VAL A 47 15.70 32.20 -54.03
N THR A 48 14.53 31.84 -53.51
CA THR A 48 14.24 31.87 -52.08
C THR A 48 14.36 30.46 -51.53
N VAL A 49 15.18 30.30 -50.49
CA VAL A 49 15.33 29.06 -49.74
C VAL A 49 14.71 29.27 -48.36
N SER A 50 13.72 28.45 -48.01
CA SER A 50 13.04 28.50 -46.72
C SER A 50 12.88 27.11 -46.12
N ALA A 51 12.77 27.04 -44.80
CA ALA A 51 12.35 25.82 -44.14
C ALA A 51 10.93 25.45 -44.60
N ASN A 52 10.71 24.18 -44.94
CA ASN A 52 9.36 23.69 -45.16
C ASN A 52 8.56 23.78 -43.85
N PRO A 53 7.26 24.12 -43.87
CA PRO A 53 6.43 24.11 -42.65
C PRO A 53 6.41 22.76 -41.91
N ASN A 54 6.60 21.66 -42.64
CA ASN A 54 6.72 20.30 -42.11
C ASN A 54 8.15 19.89 -41.78
N LEU A 55 9.14 20.78 -41.91
CA LEU A 55 10.54 20.45 -41.61
C LEU A 55 10.66 19.86 -40.20
N GLY A 56 9.94 20.39 -39.21
CA GLY A 56 9.91 19.84 -37.84
C GLY A 56 9.36 18.41 -37.71
N GLN A 57 8.51 17.95 -38.64
CA GLN A 57 8.01 16.57 -38.69
C GLN A 57 8.97 15.62 -39.42
N ASN A 58 9.75 16.15 -40.36
CA ASN A 58 10.61 15.38 -41.26
C ASN A 58 12.09 15.39 -40.86
N ILE A 59 12.47 16.16 -39.83
CA ILE A 59 13.80 16.06 -39.23
C ILE A 59 13.89 14.72 -38.50
N ASP A 60 14.79 13.87 -38.98
CA ASP A 60 15.21 12.69 -38.24
C ASP A 60 16.09 13.12 -37.04
N ILE A 61 15.50 13.06 -35.85
CA ILE A 61 16.19 13.31 -34.57
C ILE A 61 16.49 12.03 -33.81
N SER A 62 16.33 10.85 -34.43
CA SER A 62 16.50 9.55 -33.75
C SER A 62 17.91 9.35 -33.16
N ASN A 63 18.93 9.95 -33.79
CA ASN A 63 20.33 9.91 -33.36
C ASN A 63 20.73 11.08 -32.45
N ASN A 64 19.79 11.97 -32.09
CA ASN A 64 20.08 13.03 -31.14
C ASN A 64 20.21 12.41 -29.73
N SER A 65 21.43 12.34 -29.22
CA SER A 65 21.75 11.68 -27.95
C SER A 65 20.96 12.22 -26.76
N ALA A 66 20.60 13.50 -26.75
CA ALA A 66 19.77 14.08 -25.69
C ALA A 66 18.35 13.49 -25.74
N ILE A 67 17.77 13.36 -26.93
CA ILE A 67 16.45 12.73 -27.12
C ILE A 67 16.51 11.25 -26.74
N THR A 68 17.52 10.52 -27.23
CA THR A 68 17.70 9.10 -26.87
C THR A 68 17.84 8.91 -25.36
N THR A 69 18.58 9.78 -24.68
CA THR A 69 18.78 9.73 -23.22
C THR A 69 17.48 10.01 -22.47
N ILE A 70 16.72 11.02 -22.89
CA ILE A 70 15.41 11.33 -22.31
C ILE A 70 14.47 10.14 -22.49
N THR A 71 14.34 9.60 -23.71
CA THR A 71 13.50 8.42 -23.98
C THR A 71 13.93 7.21 -23.15
N GLY A 72 15.23 6.96 -23.02
CA GLY A 72 15.78 5.90 -22.17
C GLY A 72 15.43 6.08 -20.69
N THR A 73 15.54 7.31 -20.18
CA THR A 73 15.22 7.63 -18.79
C THR A 73 13.72 7.48 -18.50
N LEU A 74 12.85 7.98 -19.39
CA LEU A 74 11.39 7.89 -19.23
C LEU A 74 10.89 6.44 -19.35
N SER A 75 11.51 5.65 -20.24
CA SER A 75 11.20 4.22 -20.37
C SER A 75 11.77 3.39 -19.22
N GLY A 76 12.84 3.84 -18.57
CA GLY A 76 13.41 3.21 -17.37
C GLY A 76 12.53 3.33 -16.12
N GLY A 77 11.68 4.35 -16.04
CA GLY A 77 10.69 4.49 -14.97
C GLY A 77 11.28 4.77 -13.57
N LEU A 78 10.45 4.53 -12.54
CA LEU A 78 10.81 4.68 -11.13
C LEU A 78 10.81 3.33 -10.41
N ASN A 79 11.83 3.10 -9.58
CA ASN A 79 11.93 1.92 -8.73
C ASN A 79 11.40 2.22 -7.32
N PHE A 80 10.45 1.41 -6.83
CA PHE A 80 9.90 1.47 -5.47
C PHE A 80 10.25 0.17 -4.74
N ALA A 81 11.02 0.26 -3.66
CA ALA A 81 11.37 -0.88 -2.83
C ALA A 81 10.44 -0.97 -1.62
N GLY A 82 9.98 -2.19 -1.31
CA GLY A 82 9.30 -2.53 -0.08
C GLY A 82 10.13 -3.50 0.76
N ASN A 83 9.55 -3.97 1.87
CA ASN A 83 10.22 -4.93 2.75
C ASN A 83 10.43 -6.31 2.10
N ASP A 84 9.73 -6.63 1.01
CA ASP A 84 9.84 -7.87 0.24
C ASP A 84 10.04 -7.54 -1.25
N GLY A 85 11.23 -7.06 -1.58
CA GLY A 85 11.64 -6.78 -2.97
C GLY A 85 11.29 -5.38 -3.47
N ALA A 86 11.41 -5.19 -4.78
CA ALA A 86 11.22 -3.91 -5.44
C ALA A 86 10.39 -4.04 -6.72
N VAL A 87 9.77 -2.93 -7.13
CA VAL A 87 8.92 -2.85 -8.31
C VAL A 87 9.37 -1.66 -9.16
N ASN A 88 9.40 -1.80 -10.48
CA ASN A 88 9.66 -0.71 -11.41
C ASN A 88 8.40 -0.28 -12.16
N ARG A 89 8.01 1.00 -12.10
CA ARG A 89 6.88 1.56 -12.85
C ARG A 89 7.37 2.58 -13.87
N THR A 90 7.07 2.33 -15.14
CA THR A 90 7.28 3.30 -16.23
C THR A 90 6.17 4.34 -16.25
N LEU A 91 6.38 5.43 -17.01
CA LEU A 91 5.32 6.42 -17.23
C LEU A 91 4.02 5.76 -17.74
N GLY A 92 2.90 6.24 -17.22
CA GLY A 92 1.57 5.72 -17.54
C GLY A 92 1.15 4.48 -16.74
N GLN A 93 2.06 3.81 -16.03
CA GLN A 93 1.69 2.72 -15.13
C GLN A 93 1.19 3.25 -13.78
N THR A 94 0.26 2.52 -13.17
CA THR A 94 -0.22 2.80 -11.80
C THR A 94 0.57 1.98 -10.78
N LEU A 95 1.06 2.63 -9.73
CA LEU A 95 1.59 1.95 -8.53
C LEU A 95 0.46 1.70 -7.55
N ASN A 96 0.03 0.44 -7.41
CA ASN A 96 -0.99 0.08 -6.44
C ASN A 96 -0.36 -0.08 -5.05
N LEU A 97 -0.72 0.81 -4.13
CA LEU A 97 -0.36 0.73 -2.71
C LEU A 97 -1.57 0.24 -1.91
N LYS A 98 -1.40 -0.85 -1.17
CA LYS A 98 -2.42 -1.43 -0.28
C LYS A 98 -1.82 -1.58 1.12
N GLY A 99 -2.62 -1.38 2.18
CA GLY A 99 -2.16 -1.59 3.55
C GLY A 99 -1.80 -3.06 3.82
N GLY A 100 -0.95 -3.31 4.83
CA GLY A 100 -0.37 -4.61 5.16
C GLY A 100 -1.32 -5.65 5.78
N LEU A 101 -1.05 -6.95 5.69
CA LEU A 101 0.24 -7.63 5.46
C LEU A 101 0.08 -8.65 4.30
N ALA A 102 0.77 -8.49 3.16
CA ALA A 102 2.16 -8.78 2.76
C ALA A 102 2.18 -10.03 1.87
N SER A 103 3.35 -10.57 1.58
CA SER A 103 3.50 -11.85 0.89
C SER A 103 3.11 -13.08 1.76
N VAL A 104 3.31 -14.27 1.18
CA VAL A 104 2.43 -15.45 1.15
C VAL A 104 2.96 -16.67 1.93
N THR A 105 3.76 -16.52 3.00
CA THR A 105 4.43 -17.70 3.63
C THR A 105 4.08 -17.98 5.11
N SER A 106 3.55 -17.05 5.91
CA SER A 106 2.69 -17.29 7.11
C SER A 106 2.51 -16.03 7.98
N GLY A 107 1.39 -15.91 8.70
CA GLY A 107 1.21 -14.96 9.81
C GLY A 107 0.72 -13.54 9.46
N ALA A 108 0.39 -13.28 8.19
CA ALA A 108 -0.04 -11.98 7.67
C ALA A 108 -1.55 -11.92 7.40
N SER A 109 -2.23 -10.84 7.83
CA SER A 109 -3.63 -10.55 7.51
C SER A 109 -3.72 -9.19 6.81
N GLY A 110 -4.21 -9.16 5.57
CA GLY A 110 -4.46 -7.93 4.81
C GLY A 110 -5.76 -7.21 5.19
N LYS A 111 -6.43 -7.62 6.27
CA LYS A 111 -7.73 -7.06 6.67
C LYS A 111 -7.62 -5.74 7.42
N ASN A 112 -6.57 -5.58 8.23
CA ASN A 112 -6.57 -4.55 9.26
C ASN A 112 -5.88 -3.26 8.84
N LEU A 113 -5.04 -3.25 7.81
CA LEU A 113 -4.37 -2.05 7.34
C LEU A 113 -4.89 -1.64 5.96
N GLY A 114 -5.07 -0.35 5.75
CA GLY A 114 -5.46 0.24 4.47
C GLY A 114 -4.52 1.36 4.08
N VAL A 115 -4.53 1.72 2.80
CA VAL A 115 -3.87 2.92 2.28
C VAL A 115 -4.96 3.76 1.62
N LYS A 116 -5.09 5.02 2.02
CA LYS A 116 -6.08 5.95 1.45
C LYS A 116 -5.39 7.22 0.97
N LYS A 117 -5.95 7.89 -0.04
CA LYS A 117 -5.50 9.23 -0.43
C LYS A 117 -5.60 10.16 0.78
N ASN A 118 -4.56 10.95 1.04
CA ASN A 118 -4.58 11.93 2.11
C ASN A 118 -5.52 13.11 1.75
N ALA A 119 -5.90 13.92 2.73
CA ALA A 119 -6.84 15.03 2.52
C ALA A 119 -6.31 16.10 1.56
N ALA A 120 -4.99 16.37 1.58
CA ALA A 120 -4.32 17.33 0.69
C ALA A 120 -4.27 16.85 -0.77
N GLY A 121 -4.36 15.55 -0.98
CA GLY A 121 -4.39 14.90 -2.28
C GLY A 121 -3.08 14.81 -3.03
N ASP A 122 -1.98 15.05 -2.33
CA ASP A 122 -0.59 14.94 -2.78
C ASP A 122 0.08 13.64 -2.30
N GLY A 123 -0.62 12.80 -1.53
CA GLY A 123 -0.06 11.57 -1.00
C GLY A 123 -1.09 10.57 -0.48
N PHE A 124 -0.59 9.62 0.32
CA PHE A 124 -1.38 8.55 0.91
C PHE A 124 -1.13 8.45 2.42
N ASP A 125 -2.20 8.20 3.17
CA ASP A 125 -2.13 7.84 4.59
C ASP A 125 -2.18 6.32 4.75
N LEU A 126 -1.34 5.79 5.64
CA LEU A 126 -1.48 4.42 6.14
C LEU A 126 -2.48 4.43 7.31
N VAL A 127 -3.53 3.62 7.22
CA VAL A 127 -4.59 3.55 8.21
C VAL A 127 -4.75 2.13 8.74
N MET A 128 -5.32 2.00 9.94
CA MET A 128 -5.80 0.73 10.50
C MET A 128 -7.32 0.77 10.60
N SER A 129 -7.98 -0.38 10.46
CA SER A 129 -9.42 -0.53 10.71
C SER A 129 -9.75 -0.09 12.14
N GLU A 130 -10.87 0.62 12.32
CA GLU A 130 -11.39 0.99 13.65
C GLU A 130 -11.77 -0.25 14.47
N THR A 131 -12.15 -1.34 13.79
CA THR A 131 -12.42 -2.65 14.38
C THR A 131 -11.47 -3.68 13.77
N PRO A 132 -10.22 -3.76 14.23
CA PRO A 132 -9.26 -4.70 13.68
C PRO A 132 -9.62 -6.14 14.09
N GLU A 133 -9.59 -7.07 13.13
CA GLU A 133 -9.85 -8.50 13.35
C GLU A 133 -8.53 -9.26 13.47
N PHE A 134 -8.31 -9.91 14.61
CA PHE A 134 -7.14 -10.76 14.83
C PHE A 134 -7.55 -12.20 15.07
N ALA A 135 -6.87 -13.15 14.44
CA ALA A 135 -7.01 -14.56 14.77
C ALA A 135 -6.50 -14.84 16.19
N SER A 136 -5.39 -14.20 16.57
CA SER A 136 -4.85 -14.22 17.93
C SER A 136 -4.01 -12.97 18.19
N VAL A 137 -3.87 -12.62 19.47
CA VAL A 137 -2.92 -11.59 19.94
C VAL A 137 -2.07 -12.23 21.03
N THR A 138 -0.76 -12.10 20.89
CA THR A 138 0.20 -12.64 21.87
C THR A 138 1.02 -11.50 22.46
N VAL A 139 1.03 -11.41 23.79
CA VAL A 139 1.89 -10.49 24.55
C VAL A 139 2.92 -11.33 25.29
N LYS A 140 4.21 -11.14 25.01
CA LYS A 140 5.29 -11.99 25.54
C LYS A 140 6.42 -11.16 26.14
N SER A 141 6.92 -11.59 27.31
CA SER A 141 8.14 -11.08 27.94
C SER A 141 8.88 -12.22 28.63
N GLY A 142 10.03 -12.62 28.07
CA GLY A 142 10.78 -13.80 28.52
C GLY A 142 9.94 -15.08 28.42
N ALA A 143 9.80 -15.79 29.55
CA ALA A 143 8.96 -16.99 29.66
C ALA A 143 7.47 -16.70 29.89
N ASN A 144 7.11 -15.45 30.21
CA ASN A 144 5.72 -15.04 30.43
C ASN A 144 5.06 -14.73 29.09
N GLU A 145 3.87 -15.29 28.87
CA GLU A 145 3.14 -15.14 27.62
C GLU A 145 1.63 -15.13 27.90
N ILE A 146 0.93 -14.12 27.40
CA ILE A 146 -0.54 -14.04 27.42
C ILE A 146 -1.04 -14.18 25.98
N LYS A 147 -2.01 -15.07 25.76
CA LYS A 147 -2.60 -15.33 24.44
C LYS A 147 -4.08 -15.04 24.45
N LEU A 148 -4.51 -14.15 23.57
CA LEU A 148 -5.90 -14.01 23.16
C LEU A 148 -6.10 -14.87 21.92
N ASN A 149 -7.08 -15.76 21.93
CA ASN A 149 -7.42 -16.60 20.79
C ASN A 149 -8.86 -16.31 20.35
N GLY A 150 -9.00 -15.71 19.17
CA GLY A 150 -10.30 -15.36 18.60
C GLY A 150 -11.09 -16.59 18.12
N ALA A 151 -10.42 -17.68 17.78
CA ALA A 151 -11.08 -18.92 17.33
C ALA A 151 -11.73 -19.69 18.49
N THR A 152 -11.10 -19.69 19.67
CA THR A 152 -11.63 -20.36 20.87
C THR A 152 -12.34 -19.41 21.83
N GLY A 153 -12.23 -18.09 21.63
CA GLY A 153 -12.77 -17.09 22.55
C GLY A 153 -12.08 -17.08 23.92
N THR A 154 -10.86 -17.63 24.02
CA THR A 154 -10.17 -17.82 25.30
C THR A 154 -9.04 -16.82 25.51
N ILE A 155 -8.77 -16.51 26.77
CA ILE A 155 -7.55 -15.85 27.23
C ILE A 155 -6.74 -16.88 28.04
N ALA A 156 -5.49 -17.11 27.63
CA ALA A 156 -4.58 -18.06 28.28
C ALA A 156 -3.29 -17.38 28.76
N GLY A 157 -2.55 -18.06 29.64
CA GLY A 157 -1.26 -17.58 30.16
C GLY A 157 -1.37 -16.61 31.34
N LEU A 158 -2.54 -16.57 32.01
CA LEU A 158 -2.72 -15.82 33.24
C LEU A 158 -1.87 -16.43 34.36
N SER A 159 -1.15 -15.59 35.12
CA SER A 159 -0.30 -16.02 36.23
C SER A 159 -1.07 -16.27 37.53
N ASN A 160 -2.26 -15.69 37.65
CA ASN A 160 -3.12 -15.90 38.81
C ASN A 160 -3.88 -17.23 38.67
N THR A 161 -3.36 -18.31 39.26
CA THR A 161 -3.88 -19.68 39.08
C THR A 161 -4.41 -20.34 40.34
N THR A 162 -4.22 -19.76 41.52
CA THR A 162 -4.58 -20.34 42.82
C THR A 162 -5.39 -19.36 43.66
N LEU A 163 -6.42 -19.85 44.36
CA LEU A 163 -7.05 -19.08 45.44
C LEU A 163 -6.10 -19.12 46.64
N ASP A 164 -5.50 -17.99 46.99
CA ASP A 164 -4.71 -17.88 48.22
C ASP A 164 -5.67 -17.70 49.41
N ALA A 165 -5.57 -18.57 50.41
CA ALA A 165 -6.41 -18.52 51.60
C ALA A 165 -5.95 -17.47 52.63
N GLY A 166 -4.75 -16.90 52.47
CA GLY A 166 -4.18 -15.95 53.42
C GLY A 166 -4.27 -14.51 52.94
N TRP A 167 -5.38 -13.81 53.22
CA TRP A 167 -5.56 -12.33 53.34
C TRP A 167 -4.72 -11.38 52.44
N GLY A 168 -4.23 -11.87 51.31
CA GLY A 168 -3.39 -11.18 50.35
C GLY A 168 -4.16 -10.73 49.12
N GLU A 169 -5.48 -10.53 49.24
CA GLU A 169 -6.34 -10.01 48.16
C GLU A 169 -5.76 -8.72 47.54
N ASN A 170 -5.04 -7.92 48.34
CA ASN A 170 -4.39 -6.69 47.89
C ASN A 170 -3.18 -6.92 46.96
N ALA A 171 -2.47 -8.05 47.06
CA ALA A 171 -1.26 -8.31 46.26
C ALA A 171 -1.57 -8.71 44.81
N ARG A 172 -2.78 -9.22 44.55
CA ARG A 172 -3.27 -9.61 43.22
C ARG A 172 -4.50 -8.81 42.78
N ALA A 173 -4.75 -7.67 43.44
CA ALA A 173 -5.84 -6.78 43.09
C ALA A 173 -5.75 -6.35 41.61
N GLY A 174 -6.87 -6.43 40.89
CA GLY A 174 -6.94 -6.07 39.47
C GLY A 174 -6.46 -7.15 38.48
N GLN A 175 -5.99 -8.31 38.95
CA GLN A 175 -5.66 -9.44 38.07
C GLN A 175 -6.89 -10.31 37.79
N ALA A 176 -7.07 -10.74 36.54
CA ALA A 176 -8.12 -11.69 36.20
C ALA A 176 -7.89 -13.06 36.88
N ALA A 177 -8.96 -13.70 37.33
CA ALA A 177 -8.93 -15.07 37.83
C ALA A 177 -9.12 -16.09 36.68
N THR A 178 -8.58 -17.29 36.86
CA THR A 178 -8.81 -18.43 35.97
C THR A 178 -10.18 -19.08 36.19
N GLU A 179 -10.69 -19.80 35.19
CA GLU A 179 -11.93 -20.58 35.29
C GLU A 179 -11.88 -21.59 36.46
N GLY A 180 -10.71 -22.20 36.70
CA GLY A 180 -10.50 -23.10 37.83
C GLY A 180 -10.74 -22.43 39.18
N GLN A 181 -10.28 -21.19 39.36
CA GLN A 181 -10.53 -20.41 40.58
C GLN A 181 -12.02 -20.06 40.74
N LEU A 182 -12.70 -19.65 39.66
CA LEU A 182 -14.15 -19.39 39.71
C LEU A 182 -14.93 -20.64 40.08
N LYS A 183 -14.58 -21.80 39.51
CA LYS A 183 -15.20 -23.08 39.85
C LYS A 183 -14.98 -23.45 41.31
N ALA A 184 -13.76 -23.28 41.83
CA ALA A 184 -13.47 -23.54 43.24
C ALA A 184 -14.27 -22.62 44.18
N ALA A 185 -14.38 -21.33 43.84
CA ALA A 185 -15.20 -20.38 44.59
C ALA A 185 -16.70 -20.75 44.55
N ALA A 186 -17.22 -21.14 43.38
CA ALA A 186 -18.61 -21.57 43.22
C ALA A 186 -18.92 -22.84 44.03
N LEU A 187 -18.00 -23.81 44.06
CA LEU A 187 -18.13 -25.01 44.88
C LEU A 187 -18.11 -24.67 46.38
N ALA A 188 -17.20 -23.79 46.81
CA ALA A 188 -17.15 -23.33 48.19
C ALA A 188 -18.44 -22.59 48.60
N ALA A 189 -19.03 -21.79 47.70
CA ALA A 189 -20.31 -21.13 47.93
C ALA A 189 -21.49 -22.14 47.99
N GLY A 190 -21.49 -23.15 47.12
CA GLY A 190 -22.54 -24.18 47.06
C GLY A 190 -22.57 -25.11 48.28
N GLN A 191 -21.41 -25.36 48.91
CA GLN A 191 -21.30 -26.13 50.14
C GLN A 191 -21.97 -25.46 51.36
N ASN A 192 -22.30 -24.16 51.28
CA ASN A 192 -22.89 -23.39 52.39
C ASN A 192 -24.42 -23.21 52.26
N ALA A 193 -25.09 -23.92 51.35
CA ALA A 193 -26.55 -23.90 51.28
C ALA A 193 -27.16 -24.77 52.40
N THR A 194 -27.47 -24.16 53.54
CA THR A 194 -28.33 -24.76 54.57
C THR A 194 -29.77 -24.77 54.10
N TYR A 195 -30.37 -25.96 54.00
CA TYR A 195 -31.79 -26.12 53.64
C TYR A 195 -32.57 -26.48 54.91
N THR A 196 -33.28 -25.51 55.48
CA THR A 196 -34.15 -25.75 56.65
C THR A 196 -35.51 -26.23 56.15
N ILE A 197 -35.83 -27.51 56.36
CA ILE A 197 -37.17 -28.04 56.06
C ILE A 197 -38.01 -27.96 57.34
N GLY A 198 -39.14 -27.24 57.26
CA GLY A 198 -40.20 -27.35 58.28
C GLY A 198 -40.34 -26.19 59.27
N ALA A 199 -39.89 -24.98 58.97
CA ALA A 199 -40.30 -23.82 59.76
C ALA A 199 -41.78 -23.50 59.48
N ALA A 200 -42.69 -23.96 60.35
CA ALA A 200 -43.97 -23.28 60.52
C ALA A 200 -43.67 -21.88 61.10
N PRO A 201 -44.27 -20.79 60.59
CA PRO A 201 -43.92 -19.43 60.98
C PRO A 201 -44.30 -19.06 62.44
N HIS A 202 -44.86 -20.00 63.22
CA HIS A 202 -45.30 -19.78 64.59
C HIS A 202 -44.96 -20.97 65.50
N GLY A 203 -43.82 -20.90 66.20
CA GLY A 203 -43.58 -21.62 67.48
C GLY A 203 -42.92 -23.01 67.44
N SER A 204 -41.82 -23.13 68.19
CA SER A 204 -41.25 -24.28 68.94
C SER A 204 -41.51 -25.74 68.49
N ALA A 205 -41.38 -26.06 67.21
CA ALA A 205 -41.30 -27.46 66.76
C ALA A 205 -39.84 -27.85 66.41
N PRO A 206 -39.43 -29.12 66.65
CA PRO A 206 -38.09 -29.60 66.30
C PRO A 206 -37.84 -29.43 64.80
N GLY A 207 -36.82 -28.64 64.45
CA GLY A 207 -36.40 -28.42 63.07
C GLY A 207 -35.40 -29.48 62.62
N ILE A 208 -35.47 -29.84 61.34
CA ILE A 208 -34.43 -30.64 60.69
C ILE A 208 -33.45 -29.68 60.03
N LEU A 209 -32.19 -29.72 60.48
CA LEU A 209 -31.09 -29.06 59.80
C LEU A 209 -30.39 -30.08 58.89
N LEU A 210 -30.51 -29.87 57.57
CA LEU A 210 -29.75 -30.62 56.58
C LEU A 210 -28.43 -29.90 56.33
N ASP A 211 -27.36 -30.46 56.87
CA ASP A 211 -26.01 -30.00 56.61
C ASP A 211 -25.47 -30.67 55.34
N SER A 212 -25.46 -29.90 54.25
CA SER A 212 -24.96 -30.32 52.94
C SER A 212 -23.44 -30.56 52.93
N ALA A 213 -22.69 -29.93 53.84
CA ALA A 213 -21.24 -30.10 53.94
C ALA A 213 -20.84 -31.39 54.66
N HIS A 214 -21.58 -31.80 55.71
CA HIS A 214 -21.26 -32.99 56.50
C HIS A 214 -22.12 -34.22 56.18
N LYS A 215 -23.07 -34.11 55.23
CA LYS A 215 -24.06 -35.17 54.89
C LYS A 215 -24.73 -35.77 56.12
N ARG A 216 -24.90 -34.95 57.16
CA ARG A 216 -25.40 -35.37 58.47
C ARG A 216 -26.78 -34.75 58.66
N LEU A 217 -27.70 -35.57 59.17
CA LEU A 217 -29.03 -35.15 59.59
C LEU A 217 -28.98 -34.91 61.09
N ASP A 218 -29.01 -33.65 61.51
CA ASP A 218 -29.11 -33.32 62.94
C ASP A 218 -30.57 -33.00 63.27
N ILE A 219 -31.15 -33.83 64.14
CA ILE A 219 -32.47 -33.61 64.72
C ILE A 219 -32.24 -32.79 65.98
N ILE A 220 -32.73 -31.56 66.02
CA ILE A 220 -32.65 -30.72 67.23
C ILE A 220 -33.80 -31.12 68.15
N PRO A 221 -33.55 -31.80 69.29
CA PRO A 221 -34.59 -32.08 70.26
C PRO A 221 -34.94 -30.79 71.02
N THR A 222 -36.18 -30.70 71.49
CA THR A 222 -36.65 -29.65 72.40
C THR A 222 -35.96 -29.70 73.75
#